data_AF-A0A962C4C6-F1
#
_entry.id   AF-A0A962C4C6-F1
#
_cell.length_a   1.000
_cell.length_b   1.000
_cell.length_c   1.000
_cell.angle_alpha   90.00
_cell.angle_beta   90.00
_cell.angle_gamma   90.00
#
_symmetry.space_group_name_H-M   'P 1'
#
loop_
_entity.id
_entity.type
_entity.pdbx_description
1 polymer ?
#
loop_
_entity_poly.entity_id
_entity_poly.type
_entity_poly.pdbx_seq_one_letter_code
_entity_poly.pdbx_strand_id
1 'polypeptide(L)' 'MESFHATTIVSVRRGGRVVIGGDGQVTLGNTIMKANARKLRRLGKGDVLAGFA' A
#
# COMPACT_ATOMS: atom_id res chain seq x y z
N MET A 1 8.13 -22.92 2.88
CA MET A 1 8.39 -21.53 3.27
C MET A 1 7.03 -20.87 3.43
N GLU A 2 6.71 -20.32 4.60
CA GLU A 2 5.41 -19.65 4.77
C GLU A 2 5.33 -18.41 3.87
N SER A 3 4.16 -18.18 3.27
CA SER A 3 3.94 -17.04 2.37
C SER A 3 3.91 -15.75 3.17
N PHE A 4 4.73 -14.78 2.78
CA PHE A 4 4.67 -13.41 3.28
C PHE A 4 3.74 -12.61 2.37
N HIS A 5 2.68 -12.05 2.94
CA HIS A 5 1.79 -11.13 2.25
C HIS A 5 1.85 -9.79 2.96
N ALA A 6 2.25 -8.75 2.23
CA ALA A 6 2.25 -7.38 2.74
C ALA A 6 0.84 -6.78 2.60
N THR A 7 0.76 -5.60 2.00
CA THR A 7 -0.47 -4.84 1.80
C THR A 7 -1.00 -5.01 0.39
N THR A 8 -2.27 -4.78 0.17
CA THR A 8 -2.85 -4.50 -1.15
C THR A 8 -2.80 -2.99 -1.42
N ILE A 9 -2.37 -2.61 -2.62
CA ILE A 9 -2.34 -1.21 -3.06
C ILE A 9 -3.15 -1.05 -4.34
N VAL A 10 -4.02 -0.04 -4.37
CA VAL A 10 -4.87 0.30 -5.51
C VAL A 10 -4.68 1.75 -5.92
N SER A 11 -4.89 2.04 -7.20
CA SER A 11 -4.90 3.42 -7.71
C SER A 11 -6.09 3.65 -8.64
N VAL A 12 -6.63 4.87 -8.59
CA VAL A 12 -7.73 5.30 -9.46
C VAL A 12 -7.40 6.67 -10.04
N ARG A 13 -7.67 6.85 -11.34
CA ARG A 13 -7.61 8.14 -12.03
C ARG A 13 -8.99 8.48 -12.58
N ARG A 14 -9.55 9.63 -12.20
CA ARG A 14 -10.85 10.12 -12.69
C ARG A 14 -10.89 11.63 -12.68
N GLY A 15 -11.39 12.24 -13.76
CA GLY A 15 -11.59 13.69 -13.85
C GLY A 15 -10.33 14.52 -13.55
N GLY A 16 -9.19 14.13 -14.13
CA GLY A 16 -7.91 14.82 -13.92
C GLY A 16 -7.27 14.63 -12.54
N ARG A 17 -7.87 13.83 -11.65
CA ARG A 17 -7.33 13.54 -10.31
C ARG A 17 -6.85 12.10 -10.22
N VAL A 18 -5.82 11.88 -9.40
CA VAL A 18 -5.27 10.56 -9.07
C VAL A 18 -5.35 10.35 -7.56
N VAL A 19 -5.79 9.17 -7.14
CA VAL A 19 -5.81 8.71 -5.75
C VAL A 19 -5.11 7.36 -5.67
N ILE A 20 -4.30 7.17 -4.63
CA ILE A 20 -3.72 5.88 -4.24
C ILE A 20 -4.25 5.50 -2.86
N GLY A 21 -4.58 4.24 -2.67
CA GLY A 21 -5.06 3.67 -1.41
C GLY A 21 -4.41 2.32 -1.15
N GLY A 22 -4.34 1.93 0.11
CA GLY A 22 -3.85 0.61 0.51
C GLY A 22 -4.23 0.32 1.95
N ASP A 23 -4.28 -0.96 2.29
CA ASP A 23 -4.54 -1.40 3.66
C ASP A 23 -3.24 -1.47 4.47
N GLY A 24 -3.37 -1.82 5.76
CA GLY A 24 -2.26 -1.86 6.70
C GLY A 24 -1.84 -3.27 7.14
N GLN A 25 -2.50 -4.32 6.64
CA GLN A 25 -2.25 -5.68 7.08
C GLN A 25 -0.92 -6.20 6.52
N VAL A 26 -0.20 -6.96 7.34
CA VAL A 26 0.93 -7.80 6.92
C VAL A 26 0.74 -9.15 7.58
N THR A 27 0.79 -10.23 6.80
CA THR A 27 0.64 -11.60 7.28
C THR A 27 1.85 -12.45 6.91
N LEU A 28 2.15 -13.41 7.79
CA LEU A 28 3.07 -14.51 7.53
C LEU A 28 2.29 -15.80 7.76
N GLY A 29 2.07 -16.55 6.68
CA GLY A 29 1.12 -17.65 6.69
C GLY A 29 -0.27 -17.17 7.13
N ASN A 30 -0.82 -17.79 8.16
CA ASN A 30 -2.14 -17.47 8.72
C ASN A 30 -2.10 -16.44 9.86
N THR A 31 -0.92 -15.92 10.21
CA THR A 31 -0.74 -15.00 11.34
C THR A 31 -0.68 -13.55 10.87
N ILE A 32 -1.49 -12.67 11.46
CA ILE A 32 -1.38 -11.22 11.27
C ILE A 32 -0.21 -10.71 12.10
N MET A 33 0.83 -10.21 11.43
CA MET A 33 2.01 -9.66 12.08
C MET A 33 1.88 -8.16 12.38
N LYS A 34 1.17 -7.42 11.53
CA LYS A 34 0.99 -5.97 11.67
C LYS A 34 -0.32 -5.52 11.04
N ALA A 35 -1.06 -4.64 11.70
CA ALA A 35 -2.35 -4.12 11.21
C ALA A 35 -2.27 -2.70 10.62
N ASN A 36 -1.15 -1.99 10.79
CA ASN A 36 -1.00 -0.57 10.47
C ASN A 36 0.26 -0.24 9.66
N ALA A 37 0.64 -1.12 8.72
CA ALA A 37 1.72 -0.82 7.78
C ALA A 37 1.39 0.44 6.94
N ARG A 38 2.41 1.26 6.67
CA ARG A 38 2.30 2.44 5.80
C ARG A 38 3.24 2.26 4.61
N LYS A 39 2.67 1.84 3.49
CA LYS A 39 3.42 1.57 2.25
C LYS A 39 3.18 2.60 1.15
N LEU A 40 2.32 3.58 1.42
CA LEU A 40 2.08 4.74 0.56
C LEU A 40 3.03 5.88 0.96
N ARG A 41 3.65 6.51 -0.03
CA ARG A 41 4.54 7.68 0.17
C ARG A 41 4.32 8.72 -0.91
N ARG A 42 4.54 9.99 -0.56
CA ARG A 42 4.65 11.08 -1.53
C ARG A 42 6.12 11.29 -1.87
N LEU A 43 6.43 11.47 -3.15
CA LEU A 43 7.77 11.72 -3.69
C LEU A 43 7.76 13.01 -4.53
N GLY A 44 8.94 13.47 -4.95
CA GLY A 44 9.05 14.62 -5.85
C GLY A 44 8.33 15.87 -5.31
N LYS A 45 8.62 16.26 -4.06
CA LYS A 45 7.97 17.38 -3.34
C LYS A 45 6.43 17.28 -3.19
N GLY A 46 5.84 16.12 -3.46
CA GLY A 46 4.40 15.89 -3.28
C GLY A 46 3.65 15.58 -4.57
N ASP A 47 4.30 15.75 -5.72
CA ASP A 47 3.68 15.61 -7.05
C ASP A 47 3.58 14.15 -7.51
N VAL A 48 4.32 13.24 -6.87
CA VAL A 48 4.33 11.81 -7.19
C VAL A 48 3.75 11.01 -6.02
N LEU A 49 2.74 10.19 -6.30
CA LEU A 49 2.20 9.20 -5.36
C LEU A 49 2.84 7.84 -5.66
N ALA A 50 3.44 7.20 -4.66
CA ALA A 50 4.09 5.89 -4.80
C ALA A 50 3.58 4.90 -3.74
N GLY A 51 3.43 3.64 -4.14
CA GLY A 51 3.06 2.52 -3.28
C GLY A 51 3.88 1.27 -3.64
N PHE A 52 4.24 0.47 -2.65
CA PHE A 52 4.99 -0.78 -2.83
C PHE A 52 4.44 -1.88 -1.92
N ALA A 53 3.88 -2.94 -2.51
CA ALA A 53 3.36 -4.11 -1.81
C ALA A 53 4.49 -5.12 -1.56
#